data_AF-A0A183EM85-F1
#
_entry.id   AF-A0A183EM85-F1
#
_cell.length_a   1.000
_cell.length_b   1.000
_cell.length_c   1.000
_cell.angle_alpha   90.00
_cell.angle_beta   90.00
_cell.angle_gamma   90.00
#
_symmetry.space_group_name_H-M   'P 1'
#
loop_
_entity.id
_entity.type
_entity.pdbx_description
1 polymer ?
#
loop_
_entity_poly.entity_id
_entity_poly.type
_entity_poly.pdbx_seq_one_letter_code
_entity_poly.pdbx_strand_id
1 'polypeptide(L)'
;MTVMKRSRKSHCEFVLQILFYNTNSSSVIHFDLSTENVQERRPDKPAAVPATAPPQPPQCSGFRKFLMRISEKIGTVERVEYSKRFNDSCKDVDEYRVVLEEMAVQLMSVIQQNPKYIPIPPGRMDLAAPPNEDPWELLESVLKSFLQHIEANREVEQIQISSGKMAAAHREHQLRGRRALHAIRTFINVDYENIRDARTSEFFEELPSTLETLRQEVDFAKRQLKGSQTLEEIDTNNAVYMDATKNFKKQLHDVIFIMLL
;
A
#
# COMPACT_ATOMS: atom_id res chain seq x y z
N MET A 1 -6.61 -13.17 -30.39
CA MET A 1 -7.11 -12.53 -29.15
C MET A 1 -5.93 -12.32 -28.23
N THR A 2 -5.36 -11.11 -28.24
CA THR A 2 -4.14 -10.79 -27.50
C THR A 2 -4.53 -9.84 -26.36
N VAL A 3 -4.49 -10.35 -25.12
CA VAL A 3 -4.82 -9.58 -23.92
C VAL A 3 -3.65 -8.64 -23.61
N MET A 4 -3.86 -7.34 -23.83
CA MET A 4 -2.93 -6.29 -23.42
C MET A 4 -2.81 -6.25 -21.90
N LYS A 5 -1.60 -6.55 -21.39
CA LYS A 5 -1.19 -6.23 -20.02
C LYS A 5 -1.06 -4.70 -19.90
N ARG A 6 -2.05 -4.04 -19.28
CA ARG A 6 -1.89 -2.65 -18.82
C ARG A 6 -0.88 -2.63 -17.67
N SER A 7 0.28 -2.06 -17.93
CA SER A 7 1.33 -1.78 -16.95
C SER A 7 0.82 -0.76 -15.93
N ARG A 8 0.82 -1.12 -14.64
CA ARG A 8 0.34 -0.29 -13.52
C ARG A 8 1.28 0.87 -13.16
N LYS A 9 2.44 0.98 -13.82
CA LYS A 9 3.36 2.13 -13.70
C LYS A 9 2.74 3.49 -14.04
N SER A 10 1.53 3.53 -14.58
CA SER A 10 0.89 4.79 -14.94
C SER A 10 0.12 5.46 -13.79
N HIS A 11 -0.11 4.88 -12.61
CA HIS A 11 -0.94 5.58 -11.61
C HIS A 11 -0.18 6.69 -10.85
N CYS A 12 1.04 6.41 -10.36
CA CYS A 12 1.90 7.43 -9.76
C CYS A 12 2.36 8.48 -10.79
N GLU A 13 2.71 8.04 -12.01
CA GLU A 13 3.00 8.99 -13.10
C GLU A 13 1.75 9.78 -13.49
N PHE A 14 0.54 9.23 -13.52
CA PHE A 14 -0.67 9.98 -13.90
C PHE A 14 -1.13 10.97 -12.82
N VAL A 15 -0.97 10.64 -11.53
CA VAL A 15 -1.23 11.59 -10.44
C VAL A 15 -0.19 12.72 -10.44
N LEU A 16 1.09 12.40 -10.67
CA LEU A 16 2.13 13.41 -10.84
C LEU A 16 2.04 14.15 -12.17
N GLN A 17 1.50 13.58 -13.24
CA GLN A 17 1.36 14.21 -14.55
C GLN A 17 0.08 15.06 -14.65
N ILE A 18 -0.93 14.78 -13.81
CA ILE A 18 -2.07 15.68 -13.56
C ILE A 18 -1.66 16.85 -12.67
N LEU A 19 -0.71 16.67 -11.74
CA LEU A 19 -0.28 17.72 -10.81
C LEU A 19 0.96 18.50 -11.27
N PHE A 20 1.82 17.91 -12.11
CA PHE A 20 3.14 18.43 -12.49
C PHE A 20 3.53 17.97 -13.92
N TYR A 21 3.17 18.77 -14.92
CA TYR A 21 3.99 18.83 -16.14
C TYR A 21 5.31 19.56 -15.78
N ASN A 22 6.45 18.95 -16.12
CA ASN A 22 7.85 19.31 -15.85
C ASN A 22 8.42 18.89 -14.47
N THR A 23 9.20 17.80 -14.43
CA THR A 23 10.66 17.83 -14.63
C THR A 23 11.23 16.41 -14.63
N ASN A 24 12.20 16.18 -15.52
CA ASN A 24 12.98 14.94 -15.64
C ASN A 24 13.79 14.66 -14.37
N SER A 25 13.85 13.39 -13.93
CA SER A 25 15.14 12.71 -13.67
C SER A 25 14.93 11.23 -13.36
N SER A 26 15.41 10.37 -14.26
CA SER A 26 15.58 8.93 -14.05
C SER A 26 16.68 8.64 -13.02
N SER A 27 16.48 7.64 -12.17
CA SER A 27 17.60 6.82 -11.69
C SER A 27 17.13 5.39 -11.38
N VAL A 28 17.81 4.44 -12.01
CA VAL A 28 17.66 2.99 -11.82
C VAL A 28 18.73 2.57 -10.82
N ILE A 29 18.36 1.86 -9.75
CA ILE A 29 19.31 1.37 -8.73
C ILE A 29 19.39 -0.16 -8.79
N HIS A 30 20.58 -0.66 -9.10
CA HIS A 30 20.97 -2.06 -8.96
C HIS A 30 21.04 -2.44 -7.48
N PHE A 31 20.56 -3.64 -7.15
CA PHE A 31 20.73 -4.25 -5.83
C PHE A 31 21.82 -5.32 -5.86
N ASP A 32 22.75 -5.21 -4.92
CA ASP A 32 23.77 -6.20 -4.62
C ASP A 32 23.44 -6.85 -3.27
N LEU A 33 23.30 -8.17 -3.25
CA LEU A 33 23.07 -8.97 -2.05
C LEU A 33 24.38 -9.69 -1.75
N SER A 34 25.22 -9.08 -0.92
CA SER A 34 26.44 -9.73 -0.45
C SER A 34 26.10 -10.97 0.39
N THR A 35 26.45 -12.13 -0.14
CA THR A 35 26.49 -13.42 0.55
C THR A 35 27.63 -13.42 1.56
N GLU A 36 27.33 -13.53 2.85
CA GLU A 36 28.35 -13.90 3.84
C GLU A 36 28.64 -15.41 3.76
N ASN A 37 29.93 -15.69 3.57
CA ASN A 37 30.54 -17.02 3.56
C ASN A 37 30.36 -17.71 4.91
N VAL A 38 29.72 -18.88 4.91
CA VAL A 38 29.88 -19.85 6.01
C VAL A 38 30.84 -20.94 5.53
N GLN A 39 31.98 -20.99 6.20
CA GLN A 39 33.14 -21.81 5.87
C GLN A 39 32.85 -23.29 6.16
N GLU A 40 32.82 -24.07 5.07
CA GLU A 40 32.61 -25.52 5.04
C GLU A 40 33.82 -26.23 5.70
N ARG A 41 33.62 -26.85 6.88
CA ARG A 41 34.57 -27.83 7.45
C ARG A 41 34.05 -29.23 7.16
N ARG A 42 34.75 -29.97 6.29
CA ARG A 42 34.62 -31.43 6.19
C ARG A 42 35.35 -32.10 7.36
N PRO A 43 34.85 -33.25 7.81
CA PRO A 43 35.73 -34.41 7.84
C PRO A 43 35.10 -35.72 7.32
N ASP A 44 35.98 -36.43 6.62
CA ASP A 44 36.13 -37.84 6.26
C ASP A 44 35.04 -38.92 6.52
N LYS A 45 34.86 -39.71 5.45
CA LYS A 45 34.16 -40.99 5.34
C LYS A 45 34.80 -42.07 6.23
N PRO A 46 34.06 -43.09 6.72
CA PRO A 46 33.94 -44.31 5.90
C PRO A 46 32.65 -45.15 6.03
N ALA A 47 32.48 -46.00 5.01
CA ALA A 47 31.80 -47.31 4.89
C ALA A 47 30.25 -47.44 4.96
N ALA A 48 29.73 -48.14 3.94
CA ALA A 48 28.33 -48.55 3.70
C ALA A 48 27.92 -49.75 4.58
N VAL A 49 26.65 -50.00 4.94
CA VAL A 49 25.54 -50.74 4.23
C VAL A 49 24.47 -51.06 5.34
N PRO A 50 23.18 -51.46 5.14
CA PRO A 50 22.13 -51.18 4.14
C PRO A 50 20.85 -50.53 4.73
N ALA A 51 19.90 -50.22 3.84
CA ALA A 51 18.60 -49.62 4.07
C ALA A 51 17.68 -50.28 5.12
N THR A 52 17.03 -49.46 5.94
CA THR A 52 15.70 -49.73 6.49
C THR A 52 14.94 -48.40 6.58
N ALA A 53 13.74 -48.35 6.01
CA ALA A 53 12.91 -47.15 5.95
C ALA A 53 12.49 -46.69 7.36
N PRO A 54 12.57 -45.40 7.71
CA PRO A 54 12.04 -44.92 8.98
C PRO A 54 10.53 -44.63 8.88
N PRO A 55 9.75 -44.91 9.94
CA PRO A 55 8.34 -44.58 10.01
C PRO A 55 8.14 -43.06 10.20
N GLN A 56 7.10 -42.53 9.55
CA GLN A 56 6.73 -41.11 9.62
C GLN A 56 6.50 -40.65 11.07
N PRO A 57 7.07 -39.51 11.51
CA PRO A 57 6.79 -39.00 12.84
C PRO A 57 5.37 -38.40 12.92
N PRO A 58 4.65 -38.61 14.04
CA PRO A 58 3.32 -38.06 14.27
C PRO A 58 3.36 -36.53 14.37
N GLN A 59 2.39 -35.89 13.71
CA GLN A 59 2.17 -34.44 13.69
C GLN A 59 1.90 -33.89 15.10
N CYS A 60 2.94 -33.46 15.81
CA CYS A 60 2.82 -32.66 17.04
C CYS A 60 2.79 -31.16 16.71
N SER A 61 1.69 -30.70 16.10
CA SER A 61 1.45 -29.28 15.77
C SER A 61 1.16 -28.40 17.00
N GLY A 62 0.60 -28.99 18.07
CA GLY A 62 0.17 -28.25 19.26
C GLY A 62 1.28 -27.80 20.22
N PHE A 63 2.33 -28.60 20.39
CA PHE A 63 3.40 -28.32 21.36
C PHE A 63 4.38 -27.23 20.89
N ARG A 64 4.56 -27.04 19.57
CA ARG A 64 5.37 -25.95 19.01
C ARG A 64 4.85 -24.56 19.43
N LYS A 65 3.53 -24.37 19.44
CA LYS A 65 2.90 -23.09 19.81
C LYS A 65 3.12 -22.72 21.27
N PHE A 66 3.14 -23.71 22.17
CA PHE A 66 3.44 -23.51 23.58
C PHE A 66 4.92 -23.21 23.84
N LEU A 67 5.84 -23.90 23.14
CA LEU A 67 7.28 -23.63 23.25
C LEU A 67 7.66 -22.25 22.70
N MET A 68 6.97 -21.76 21.67
CA MET A 68 7.16 -20.42 21.13
C MET A 68 6.87 -19.34 22.19
N ARG A 69 5.73 -19.44 22.90
CA ARG A 69 5.35 -18.51 23.99
C ARG A 69 6.24 -18.59 25.23
N ILE A 70 6.79 -19.76 25.55
CA ILE A 70 7.69 -19.92 26.71
C ILE A 70 9.10 -19.39 26.39
N SER A 71 9.57 -19.57 25.15
CA SER A 71 10.89 -19.10 24.71
C SER A 71 11.01 -17.58 24.60
N GLU A 72 9.88 -16.86 24.54
CA GLU A 72 9.83 -15.40 24.44
C GLU A 72 10.03 -14.72 25.81
N LYS A 73 9.79 -15.43 26.91
CA LYS A 73 9.97 -14.92 28.29
C LYS A 73 11.37 -15.15 28.87
N ILE A 74 12.23 -15.93 28.21
CA ILE A 74 13.54 -16.35 28.75
C ILE A 74 14.64 -15.96 27.76
N GLY A 75 15.19 -14.76 27.95
CA GLY A 75 16.46 -14.33 27.34
C GLY A 75 16.31 -13.45 26.10
N THR A 76 17.18 -12.45 26.01
CA THR A 76 17.43 -11.57 24.85
C THR A 76 17.60 -12.39 23.57
N VAL A 77 16.50 -12.62 22.87
CA VAL A 77 16.49 -13.26 21.55
C VAL A 77 17.02 -12.26 20.54
N GLU A 78 18.10 -12.63 19.86
CA GLU A 78 18.66 -11.94 18.69
C GLU A 78 17.59 -11.98 17.57
N ARG A 79 16.72 -10.96 17.55
CA ARG A 79 15.63 -10.82 16.58
C ARG A 79 16.21 -10.53 15.20
N VAL A 80 15.69 -11.18 14.15
CA VAL A 80 15.96 -10.76 12.77
C VAL A 80 15.45 -9.33 12.59
N GLU A 81 16.35 -8.37 12.46
CA GLU A 81 15.99 -6.98 12.20
C GLU A 81 15.68 -6.78 10.72
N TYR A 82 14.64 -6.01 10.42
CA TYR A 82 14.44 -5.53 9.06
C TYR A 82 15.57 -4.58 8.69
N SER A 83 15.96 -4.58 7.41
CA SER A 83 16.91 -3.59 6.92
C SER A 83 16.40 -2.17 7.20
N LYS A 84 17.30 -1.26 7.57
CA LYS A 84 16.96 0.16 7.77
C LYS A 84 16.16 0.72 6.58
N ARG A 85 16.59 0.39 5.35
CA ARG A 85 15.92 0.79 4.11
C ARG A 85 14.44 0.37 4.05
N PHE A 86 14.10 -0.85 4.48
CA PHE A 86 12.72 -1.32 4.49
C PHE A 86 11.86 -0.56 5.51
N ASN A 87 12.41 -0.29 6.69
CA ASN A 87 11.71 0.49 7.72
C ASN A 87 11.49 1.94 7.26
N ASP A 88 12.50 2.54 6.64
CA ASP A 88 12.40 3.88 6.05
C ASP A 88 11.32 3.90 4.97
N SER A 89 11.28 2.91 4.06
CA SER A 89 10.21 2.82 3.04
C SER A 89 8.80 2.62 3.62
N CYS A 90 8.66 1.83 4.68
CA CYS A 90 7.38 1.70 5.38
C CYS A 90 6.90 3.06 5.91
N LYS A 91 7.82 3.80 6.53
CA LYS A 91 7.54 5.12 7.09
C LYS A 91 7.18 6.12 5.99
N ASP A 92 7.90 6.13 4.88
CA ASP A 92 7.62 7.01 3.74
C ASP A 92 6.20 6.78 3.18
N VAL A 93 5.75 5.52 3.09
CA VAL A 93 4.39 5.19 2.63
C VAL A 93 3.32 5.66 3.63
N ASP A 94 3.56 5.49 4.93
CA ASP A 94 2.64 5.96 5.97
C ASP A 94 2.52 7.49 5.96
N GLU A 95 3.65 8.20 5.84
CA GLU A 95 3.69 9.67 5.70
C GLU A 95 2.99 10.14 4.42
N TYR A 96 3.23 9.45 3.29
CA TYR A 96 2.59 9.77 2.02
C TYR A 96 1.06 9.64 2.11
N ARG A 97 0.54 8.62 2.79
CA ARG A 97 -0.91 8.45 3.03
C ARG A 97 -1.50 9.63 3.82
N VAL A 98 -0.81 10.12 4.86
CA VAL A 98 -1.25 11.29 5.65
C VAL A 98 -1.31 12.54 4.76
N VAL A 99 -0.26 12.78 3.96
CA VAL A 99 -0.21 13.92 3.04
C VAL A 99 -1.35 13.86 2.01
N LEU A 100 -1.63 12.68 1.46
CA LEU A 100 -2.73 12.50 0.51
C LEU A 100 -4.11 12.73 1.13
N GLU A 101 -4.33 12.34 2.39
CA GLU A 101 -5.57 12.62 3.11
C GLU A 101 -5.79 14.13 3.28
N GLU A 102 -4.74 14.86 3.65
CA GLU A 102 -4.79 16.31 3.79
C GLU A 102 -5.04 16.99 2.43
N MET A 103 -4.31 16.58 1.38
CA MET A 103 -4.52 17.09 0.02
C MET A 103 -5.94 16.84 -0.48
N ALA A 104 -6.52 15.68 -0.19
CA ALA A 104 -7.90 15.39 -0.57
C ALA A 104 -8.89 16.37 0.07
N VAL A 105 -8.71 16.70 1.36
CA VAL A 105 -9.53 17.69 2.07
C VAL A 105 -9.39 19.08 1.45
N GLN A 106 -8.15 19.52 1.22
CA GLN A 106 -7.88 20.82 0.60
C GLN A 106 -8.49 20.90 -0.81
N LEU A 107 -8.28 19.87 -1.64
CA LEU A 107 -8.79 19.83 -3.00
C LEU A 107 -10.32 19.88 -3.05
N MET A 108 -11.03 19.17 -2.15
CA MET A 108 -12.48 19.27 -2.04
C MET A 108 -12.94 20.69 -1.73
N SER A 109 -12.27 21.40 -0.81
CA SER A 109 -12.63 22.77 -0.43
C SER A 109 -12.42 23.79 -1.56
N VAL A 110 -11.44 23.56 -2.42
CA VAL A 110 -11.17 24.41 -3.59
C VAL A 110 -12.19 24.16 -4.70
N ILE A 111 -12.51 22.88 -4.96
CA ILE A 111 -13.47 22.49 -6.00
C ILE A 111 -14.89 22.91 -5.64
N GLN A 112 -15.25 22.79 -4.36
CA GLN A 112 -16.59 23.08 -3.86
C GLN A 112 -16.51 24.10 -2.74
N GLN A 113 -16.58 25.37 -3.12
CA GLN A 113 -16.46 26.49 -2.19
C GLN A 113 -17.65 26.59 -1.21
N ASN A 114 -18.79 26.02 -1.56
CA ASN A 114 -19.93 25.99 -0.65
C ASN A 114 -19.82 24.78 0.30
N PRO A 115 -19.60 25.01 1.61
CA PRO A 115 -19.37 23.93 2.57
C PRO A 115 -20.58 23.00 2.72
N LYS A 116 -21.79 23.45 2.34
CA LYS A 116 -23.02 22.63 2.34
C LYS A 116 -22.89 21.37 1.48
N TYR A 117 -22.11 21.43 0.40
CA TYR A 117 -21.94 20.33 -0.55
C TYR A 117 -20.62 19.57 -0.35
N ILE A 118 -19.81 19.95 0.65
CA ILE A 118 -18.63 19.16 1.02
C ILE A 118 -19.08 18.03 1.95
N PRO A 119 -18.84 16.75 1.60
CA PRO A 119 -19.32 15.64 2.40
C PRO A 119 -18.62 15.53 3.75
N ILE A 120 -19.41 15.27 4.80
CA ILE A 120 -18.94 15.01 6.17
C ILE A 120 -19.55 13.66 6.62
N PRO A 121 -18.76 12.61 6.91
CA PRO A 121 -17.31 12.52 6.73
C PRO A 121 -16.92 12.53 5.23
N PRO A 122 -15.66 12.86 4.90
CA PRO A 122 -15.20 13.12 3.53
C PRO A 122 -15.13 11.88 2.59
N GLY A 123 -15.83 10.80 2.93
CA GLY A 123 -15.86 9.55 2.20
C GLY A 123 -16.77 9.54 0.96
N ARG A 124 -17.68 10.50 0.81
CA ARG A 124 -18.49 10.61 -0.42
C ARG A 124 -17.76 11.45 -1.48
N MET A 125 -17.96 11.11 -2.75
CA MET A 125 -17.32 11.79 -3.89
C MET A 125 -18.25 12.80 -4.59
N ASP A 126 -19.37 13.14 -3.96
CA ASP A 126 -20.39 14.02 -4.51
C ASP A 126 -20.03 15.47 -4.19
N LEU A 127 -19.20 16.07 -5.05
CA LEU A 127 -18.70 17.44 -4.90
C LEU A 127 -19.38 18.43 -5.84
N ALA A 128 -20.19 17.94 -6.78
CA ALA A 128 -20.95 18.79 -7.67
C ALA A 128 -22.12 19.40 -6.91
N ALA A 129 -22.34 20.70 -7.09
CA ALA A 129 -23.60 21.31 -6.66
C ALA A 129 -24.79 20.58 -7.33
N PRO A 130 -25.98 20.54 -6.73
CA PRO A 130 -27.17 20.07 -7.45
C PRO A 130 -27.45 20.92 -8.72
N PRO A 131 -28.18 20.38 -9.71
CA PRO A 131 -28.62 21.16 -10.87
C PRO A 131 -29.38 22.42 -10.43
N ASN A 132 -29.06 23.57 -11.02
CA ASN A 132 -29.63 24.89 -10.70
C ASN A 132 -29.30 25.43 -9.30
N GLU A 133 -28.35 24.82 -8.58
CA GLU A 133 -27.83 25.35 -7.29
C GLU A 133 -26.40 25.91 -7.44
N ASP A 134 -25.81 25.83 -8.63
CA ASP A 134 -24.52 26.45 -8.90
C ASP A 134 -24.65 27.99 -8.93
N PRO A 135 -23.73 28.75 -8.30
CA PRO A 135 -23.84 30.21 -8.25
C PRO A 135 -23.90 30.87 -9.62
N TRP A 136 -23.23 30.33 -10.64
CA TRP A 136 -23.23 30.89 -11.99
C TRP A 136 -24.52 30.53 -12.74
N GLU A 137 -25.10 29.34 -12.51
CA GLU A 137 -26.42 28.96 -13.04
C GLU A 137 -27.53 29.82 -12.43
N LEU A 138 -27.45 30.07 -11.12
CA LEU A 138 -28.37 30.96 -10.42
C LEU A 138 -28.28 32.39 -10.95
N LEU A 139 -27.06 32.90 -11.14
CA LEU A 139 -26.85 34.24 -11.70
C LEU A 139 -27.42 34.34 -13.12
N GLU A 140 -27.14 33.36 -13.98
CA GLU A 140 -27.70 33.31 -15.34
C GLU A 140 -29.24 33.34 -15.31
N SER A 141 -29.85 32.50 -14.47
CA SER A 141 -31.31 32.39 -14.34
C SER A 141 -31.95 33.70 -13.88
N VAL A 142 -31.37 34.35 -12.86
CA VAL A 142 -31.85 35.64 -12.34
C VAL A 142 -31.74 36.73 -13.41
N LEU A 143 -30.59 36.83 -14.11
CA LEU A 143 -30.40 37.82 -15.17
C LEU A 143 -31.34 37.59 -16.35
N LYS A 144 -31.60 36.33 -16.70
CA LYS A 144 -32.57 35.96 -17.74
C LYS A 144 -33.99 36.39 -17.37
N SER A 145 -34.40 36.21 -16.11
CA SER A 145 -35.69 36.71 -15.61
C SER A 145 -35.74 38.24 -15.60
N PHE A 146 -34.68 38.89 -15.16
CA PHE A 146 -34.59 40.34 -15.13
C PHE A 146 -34.74 40.96 -16.54
N LEU A 147 -34.07 40.38 -17.55
CA LEU A 147 -34.17 40.81 -18.96
C LEU A 147 -35.59 40.69 -19.55
N GLN A 148 -36.49 39.90 -18.97
CA GLN A 148 -37.89 39.83 -19.42
C GLN A 148 -38.72 41.03 -18.99
N HIS A 149 -38.25 41.80 -18.01
CA HIS A 149 -38.98 42.89 -17.38
C HIS A 149 -38.37 44.26 -17.65
N ILE A 150 -37.23 44.33 -18.31
CA ILE A 150 -36.55 45.58 -18.66
C ILE A 150 -36.43 45.75 -20.17
N GLU A 151 -36.32 47.00 -20.60
CA GLU A 151 -35.95 47.30 -21.99
C GLU A 151 -34.59 46.68 -22.34
N ALA A 152 -34.39 46.40 -23.63
CA ALA A 152 -33.21 45.71 -24.13
C ALA A 152 -31.91 46.36 -23.59
N ASN A 153 -31.22 45.63 -22.72
CA ASN A 153 -29.97 46.06 -22.12
C ASN A 153 -28.85 45.10 -22.52
N ARG A 154 -28.05 45.55 -23.48
CA ARG A 154 -26.96 44.76 -24.08
C ARG A 154 -25.90 44.34 -23.06
N GLU A 155 -25.62 45.17 -22.05
CA GLU A 155 -24.63 44.85 -21.02
C GLU A 155 -25.12 43.69 -20.15
N VAL A 156 -26.36 43.74 -19.70
CA VAL A 156 -26.99 42.69 -18.89
C VAL A 156 -27.08 41.38 -19.68
N GLU A 157 -27.42 41.44 -20.97
CA GLU A 157 -27.41 40.28 -21.87
C GLU A 157 -26.01 39.64 -21.97
N GLN A 158 -24.97 40.46 -22.12
CA GLN A 158 -23.59 39.96 -22.15
C GLN A 158 -23.17 39.30 -20.84
N ILE A 159 -23.56 39.85 -19.69
CA ILE A 159 -23.30 39.26 -18.38
C ILE A 159 -24.06 37.92 -18.24
N GLN A 160 -25.32 37.84 -18.68
CA GLN A 160 -26.10 36.61 -18.65
C GLN A 160 -25.43 35.50 -19.48
N ILE A 161 -25.06 35.79 -20.72
CA ILE A 161 -24.35 34.84 -21.60
C ILE A 161 -23.01 34.40 -20.97
N SER A 162 -22.28 35.34 -20.38
CA SER A 162 -20.99 35.04 -19.76
C SER A 162 -21.15 34.18 -18.50
N SER A 163 -22.19 34.43 -17.70
CA SER A 163 -22.54 33.62 -16.53
C SER A 163 -22.83 32.17 -16.92
N GLY A 164 -23.59 31.94 -18.00
CA GLY A 164 -23.85 30.58 -18.50
C GLY A 164 -22.57 29.86 -18.96
N LYS A 165 -21.62 30.57 -19.57
CA LYS A 165 -20.30 30.00 -19.90
C LYS A 165 -19.49 29.65 -18.65
N MET A 166 -19.52 30.51 -17.63
CA MET A 166 -18.85 30.25 -16.35
C MET A 166 -19.46 29.06 -15.61
N ALA A 167 -20.79 28.92 -15.64
CA ALA A 167 -21.49 27.74 -15.11
C ALA A 167 -21.00 26.45 -15.77
N ALA A 168 -20.97 26.40 -17.10
CA ALA A 168 -20.49 25.23 -17.84
C ALA A 168 -19.02 24.89 -17.50
N ALA A 169 -18.15 25.90 -17.46
CA ALA A 169 -16.74 25.73 -17.09
C ALA A 169 -16.57 25.24 -15.64
N HIS A 170 -17.36 25.78 -14.71
CA HIS A 170 -17.31 25.40 -13.30
C HIS A 170 -17.78 23.95 -13.08
N ARG A 171 -18.86 23.53 -13.76
CA ARG A 171 -19.32 22.13 -13.78
C ARG A 171 -18.24 21.18 -14.28
N GLU A 172 -17.57 21.53 -15.37
CA GLU A 172 -16.48 20.73 -15.91
C GLU A 172 -15.30 20.65 -14.93
N HIS A 173 -14.97 21.75 -14.27
CA HIS A 173 -13.93 21.80 -13.25
C HIS A 173 -14.26 20.88 -12.07
N GLN A 174 -15.49 20.91 -11.56
CA GLN A 174 -15.97 20.00 -10.51
C GLN A 174 -15.85 18.53 -10.91
N LEU A 175 -16.20 18.19 -12.15
CA LEU A 175 -16.08 16.83 -12.67
C LEU A 175 -14.62 16.37 -12.78
N ARG A 176 -13.72 17.24 -13.28
CA ARG A 176 -12.28 16.95 -13.37
C ARG A 176 -11.68 16.77 -11.97
N GLY A 177 -12.03 17.65 -11.04
CA GLY A 177 -11.61 17.56 -9.65
C GLY A 177 -12.06 16.28 -8.95
N ARG A 178 -13.32 15.86 -9.17
CA ARG A 178 -13.83 14.56 -8.69
C ARG A 178 -13.00 13.38 -9.20
N ARG A 179 -12.55 13.40 -10.47
CA ARG A 179 -11.69 12.35 -11.02
C ARG A 179 -10.32 12.31 -10.34
N ALA A 180 -9.72 13.46 -10.06
CA ALA A 180 -8.46 13.53 -9.32
C ALA A 180 -8.61 12.99 -7.89
N LEU A 181 -9.67 13.38 -7.18
CA LEU A 181 -9.97 12.88 -5.85
C LEU A 181 -10.25 11.38 -5.83
N HIS A 182 -10.87 10.83 -6.88
CA HIS A 182 -11.08 9.40 -7.00
C HIS A 182 -9.75 8.62 -7.03
N ALA A 183 -8.72 9.13 -7.71
CA ALA A 183 -7.40 8.50 -7.72
C ALA A 183 -6.77 8.49 -6.32
N ILE A 184 -6.80 9.63 -5.62
CA ILE A 184 -6.28 9.75 -4.24
C ILE A 184 -7.02 8.78 -3.30
N ARG A 185 -8.35 8.75 -3.38
CA ARG A 185 -9.20 7.86 -2.55
C ARG A 185 -8.97 6.39 -2.88
N THR A 186 -8.75 6.04 -4.14
CA THR A 186 -8.44 4.67 -4.54
C THR A 186 -7.12 4.23 -3.93
N PHE A 187 -6.10 5.08 -3.98
CA PHE A 187 -4.83 4.78 -3.32
C PHE A 187 -5.02 4.55 -1.82
N ILE A 188 -5.67 5.49 -1.11
CA ILE A 188 -5.84 5.39 0.35
C ILE A 188 -6.66 4.16 0.75
N ASN A 189 -7.78 3.89 0.06
CA ASN A 189 -8.73 2.86 0.48
C ASN A 189 -8.42 1.46 -0.08
N VAL A 190 -7.56 1.36 -1.10
CA VAL A 190 -7.27 0.08 -1.77
C VAL A 190 -5.78 -0.21 -1.72
N ASP A 191 -4.95 0.64 -2.33
CA ASP A 191 -3.53 0.35 -2.49
C ASP A 191 -2.79 0.39 -1.16
N TYR A 192 -3.01 1.43 -0.36
CA TYR A 192 -2.43 1.55 0.98
C TYR A 192 -2.94 0.45 1.91
N GLU A 193 -4.24 0.10 1.85
CA GLU A 193 -4.78 -1.02 2.63
C GLU A 193 -4.12 -2.35 2.23
N ASN A 194 -3.90 -2.60 0.94
CA ASN A 194 -3.17 -3.78 0.48
C ASN A 194 -1.71 -3.80 0.98
N ILE A 195 -1.02 -2.65 0.98
CA ILE A 195 0.34 -2.52 1.53
C ILE A 195 0.30 -2.80 3.04
N ARG A 196 -0.65 -2.19 3.74
CA ARG A 196 -0.84 -2.33 5.17
C ARG A 196 -1.15 -3.78 5.53
N ASP A 197 -2.02 -4.46 4.78
CA ASP A 197 -2.41 -5.85 5.00
C ASP A 197 -1.24 -6.81 4.72
N ALA A 198 -0.46 -6.55 3.68
CA ALA A 198 0.75 -7.31 3.37
C ALA A 198 1.84 -7.14 4.45
N ARG A 199 1.90 -5.96 5.10
CA ARG A 199 2.75 -5.67 6.27
C ARG A 199 2.17 -6.21 7.58
N THR A 200 0.84 -6.15 7.71
CA THR A 200 0.06 -6.19 8.96
C THR A 200 -1.25 -6.92 8.65
N SER A 201 -1.32 -8.23 8.85
CA SER A 201 -2.63 -8.89 8.92
C SER A 201 -3.26 -8.52 10.26
N GLU A 202 -3.95 -7.38 10.32
CA GLU A 202 -4.67 -6.93 11.51
C GLU A 202 -6.16 -6.87 11.19
N PHE A 203 -6.88 -7.92 11.57
CA PHE A 203 -8.27 -7.75 11.95
C PHE A 203 -8.61 -8.42 13.29
N PHE A 204 -7.66 -9.08 13.97
CA PHE A 204 -7.85 -9.62 15.32
C PHE A 204 -6.54 -9.59 16.13
N GLU A 205 -6.57 -8.95 17.30
CA GLU A 205 -5.48 -8.65 18.25
C GLU A 205 -4.64 -9.84 18.77
N GLU A 206 -4.83 -11.08 18.28
CA GLU A 206 -4.13 -12.26 18.82
C GLU A 206 -3.26 -13.05 17.83
N LEU A 207 -3.12 -12.60 16.57
CA LEU A 207 -2.30 -13.29 15.57
C LEU A 207 -1.20 -12.36 15.03
N PRO A 208 0.11 -12.69 15.18
CA PRO A 208 1.17 -11.89 14.58
C PRO A 208 1.03 -11.84 13.04
N SER A 209 1.45 -10.73 12.41
CA SER A 209 1.27 -10.46 10.98
C SER A 209 1.88 -11.54 10.08
N THR A 210 1.57 -11.62 8.78
CA THR A 210 2.22 -12.61 7.89
C THR A 210 3.73 -12.41 7.83
N LEU A 211 4.21 -11.17 7.70
CA LEU A 211 5.65 -10.89 7.66
C LEU A 211 6.31 -11.04 9.04
N GLU A 212 5.64 -10.62 10.11
CA GLU A 212 6.15 -10.75 11.48
C GLU A 212 6.12 -12.20 11.97
N THR A 213 5.09 -12.97 11.62
CA THR A 213 5.00 -14.41 11.89
C THR A 213 6.11 -15.14 11.16
N LEU A 214 6.31 -14.86 9.87
CA LEU A 214 7.42 -15.46 9.12
C LEU A 214 8.78 -15.06 9.70
N ARG A 215 8.92 -13.83 10.22
CA ARG A 215 10.13 -13.40 10.94
C ARG A 215 10.35 -14.20 12.22
N GLN A 216 9.30 -14.35 13.04
CA GLN A 216 9.33 -15.13 14.27
C GLN A 216 9.59 -16.61 14.01
N GLU A 217 9.08 -17.18 12.91
CA GLU A 217 9.37 -18.54 12.46
C GLU A 217 10.84 -18.70 12.10
N VAL A 218 11.45 -17.74 11.40
CA VAL A 218 12.89 -17.73 11.10
C VAL A 218 13.71 -17.64 12.38
N ASP A 219 13.35 -16.75 13.31
CA ASP A 219 14.02 -16.59 14.61
C ASP A 219 13.93 -17.88 15.44
N PHE A 220 12.79 -18.56 15.39
CA PHE A 220 12.58 -19.84 16.07
C PHE A 220 13.39 -20.98 15.42
N ALA A 221 13.40 -21.07 14.09
CA ALA A 221 14.17 -22.08 13.37
C ALA A 221 15.69 -21.88 13.56
N LYS A 222 16.17 -20.62 13.55
CA LYS A 222 17.57 -20.26 13.84
C LYS A 222 17.97 -20.72 15.24
N ARG A 223 17.08 -20.54 16.23
CA ARG A 223 17.31 -20.99 17.61
C ARG A 223 17.38 -22.51 17.72
N GLN A 224 16.46 -23.23 17.08
CA GLN A 224 16.49 -24.70 17.07
C GLN A 224 17.76 -25.23 16.42
N LEU A 225 18.20 -24.65 15.31
CA LEU A 225 19.44 -25.04 14.64
C LEU A 225 20.68 -24.80 15.52
N LYS A 226 20.76 -23.66 16.21
CA LYS A 226 21.85 -23.37 17.18
C LYS A 226 21.85 -24.33 18.38
N GLY A 227 20.71 -24.92 18.73
CA GLY A 227 20.55 -25.83 19.86
C GLY A 227 20.74 -27.32 19.53
N SER A 228 20.80 -27.71 18.25
CA SER A 228 20.99 -29.10 17.83
C SER A 228 22.35 -29.64 18.24
N GLN A 229 22.39 -30.86 18.79
CA GLN A 229 23.64 -31.51 19.22
C GLN A 229 23.99 -32.73 18.36
N THR A 230 23.00 -33.31 17.68
CA THR A 230 23.19 -34.50 16.84
C THR A 230 23.13 -34.15 15.35
N LEU A 231 23.78 -34.96 14.50
CA LEU A 231 23.84 -34.72 13.06
C LEU A 231 22.44 -34.78 12.39
N GLU A 232 21.60 -35.71 12.82
CA GLU A 232 20.22 -35.85 12.32
C GLU A 232 19.33 -34.65 12.72
N GLU A 233 19.49 -34.11 13.93
CA GLU A 233 18.81 -32.89 14.37
C GLU A 233 19.30 -31.65 13.63
N ILE A 234 20.59 -31.59 13.30
CA ILE A 234 21.15 -30.49 12.50
C ILE A 234 20.52 -30.50 11.10
N ASP A 235 20.48 -31.64 10.42
CA ASP A 235 19.92 -31.75 9.07
C ASP A 235 18.43 -31.40 9.05
N THR A 236 17.67 -31.92 10.01
CA THR A 236 16.22 -31.65 10.12
C THR A 236 15.94 -30.18 10.42
N ASN A 237 16.63 -29.58 11.40
CA ASN A 237 16.43 -28.18 11.76
C ASN A 237 16.94 -27.22 10.68
N ASN A 238 17.97 -27.61 9.94
CA ASN A 238 18.48 -26.82 8.81
C ASN A 238 17.43 -26.77 7.68
N ALA A 239 16.75 -27.89 7.37
CA ALA A 239 15.67 -27.90 6.39
C ALA A 239 14.51 -26.97 6.80
N VAL A 240 14.12 -26.99 8.08
CA VAL A 240 13.09 -26.07 8.63
C VAL A 240 13.53 -24.61 8.54
N TYR A 241 14.79 -24.32 8.86
CA TYR A 241 15.34 -22.97 8.74
C TYR A 241 15.38 -22.47 7.29
N MET A 242 15.77 -23.32 6.35
CA MET A 242 15.79 -23.00 4.91
C MET A 242 14.38 -22.67 4.39
N ASP A 243 13.37 -23.47 4.77
CA ASP A 243 11.98 -23.25 4.34
C ASP A 243 11.39 -21.97 4.93
N ALA A 244 11.57 -21.75 6.24
CA ALA A 244 11.14 -20.51 6.91
C ALA A 244 11.79 -19.26 6.28
N THR A 245 13.10 -19.33 6.00
CA THR A 245 13.85 -18.24 5.35
C THR A 245 13.35 -17.97 3.93
N LYS A 246 13.04 -19.03 3.17
CA LYS A 246 12.50 -18.91 1.81
C LYS A 246 11.13 -18.21 1.82
N ASN A 247 10.24 -18.61 2.73
CA ASN A 247 8.91 -18.02 2.84
C ASN A 247 8.98 -16.55 3.30
N PHE A 248 9.81 -16.25 4.29
CA PHE A 248 10.06 -14.87 4.74
C PHE A 248 10.60 -13.98 3.60
N LYS A 249 11.62 -14.44 2.87
CA LYS A 249 12.19 -13.69 1.74
C LYS A 249 11.17 -13.45 0.63
N LYS A 250 10.34 -14.44 0.33
CA LYS A 250 9.27 -14.30 -0.66
C LYS A 250 8.27 -13.23 -0.24
N GLN A 251 7.75 -13.30 0.99
CA GLN A 251 6.79 -12.31 1.49
C GLN A 251 7.40 -10.90 1.56
N LEU A 252 8.65 -10.78 2.01
CA LEU A 252 9.37 -9.50 2.04
C LEU A 252 9.50 -8.90 0.63
N HIS A 253 9.83 -9.73 -0.36
CA HIS A 253 9.90 -9.32 -1.76
C HIS A 253 8.52 -8.86 -2.27
N ASP A 254 7.46 -9.60 -1.94
CA ASP A 254 6.09 -9.24 -2.35
C ASP A 254 5.65 -7.89 -1.75
N VAL A 255 5.94 -7.63 -0.47
CA VAL A 255 5.66 -6.33 0.17
C VAL A 255 6.44 -5.20 -0.51
N ILE A 256 7.75 -5.39 -0.72
CA ILE A 256 8.58 -4.40 -1.42
C ILE A 256 8.06 -4.15 -2.84
N PHE A 257 7.65 -5.20 -3.54
CA PHE A 257 7.09 -5.07 -4.88
C PHE A 257 5.79 -4.26 -4.89
N ILE A 258 4.88 -4.51 -3.94
CA ILE A 258 3.64 -3.74 -3.81
C ILE A 258 3.93 -2.27 -3.49
N MET A 259 4.91 -1.97 -2.64
CA MET A 259 5.31 -0.59 -2.32
C MET A 259 5.95 0.18 -3.50
N LEU A 260 6.49 -0.54 -4.49
CA LEU A 260 7.17 0.06 -5.66
C LEU A 260 6.27 0.17 -6.91
N LEU A 261 5.02 -0.30 -6.85
CA LEU A 261 4.05 -0.22 -7.93
C LEU A 261 3.26 1.09 -7.91
#